data_AF-A0A074VDC4-F1
#
_entry.id   AF-A0A074VDC4-F1
#
_cell.length_a   1.000
_cell.length_b   1.000
_cell.length_c   1.000
_cell.angle_alpha   90.00
_cell.angle_beta   90.00
_cell.angle_gamma   90.00
#
_symmetry.space_group_name_H-M   'P 1'
#
loop_
_entity.id
_entity.type
_entity.pdbx_description
1 polymer ?
#
loop_
_entity_poly.entity_id
_entity_poly.type
_entity_poly.pdbx_seq_one_letter_code
_entity_poly.pdbx_strand_id
1 'polypeptide(L)'
;MALLQIAEPGLSAVPHEHRRAVGIDLGTTNSLVATVRSGYAECLGDEQGRITLPSVVRYQQDSVPEVGTDALKAQRIDPANTISSAKRLIGRALEDIKNQSETRYLPY
;
A
#
# COMPACT_ATOMS: atom_id res chain seq x y z
N MET A 1 -9.66 3.08 -25.52
CA MET A 1 -9.28 4.48 -25.24
C MET A 1 -7.96 4.47 -24.51
N ALA A 2 -6.96 5.15 -25.06
CA ALA A 2 -5.60 5.14 -24.52
C ALA A 2 -5.54 6.02 -23.26
N LEU A 3 -4.95 5.47 -22.19
CA LEU A 3 -4.27 6.29 -21.18
C LEU A 3 -3.36 7.26 -21.95
N LEU A 4 -3.42 8.56 -21.65
CA LEU A 4 -2.54 9.57 -22.24
C LEU A 4 -1.09 9.06 -22.17
N GLN A 5 -0.59 8.54 -23.29
CA GLN A 5 0.81 8.19 -23.47
C GLN A 5 1.52 9.53 -23.65
N ILE A 6 1.89 10.15 -22.53
CA ILE A 6 2.77 11.30 -22.56
C ILE A 6 4.13 10.77 -22.99
N ALA A 7 4.55 11.19 -24.18
CA ALA A 7 5.85 10.91 -24.74
C ALA A 7 6.53 12.26 -25.00
N GLU A 8 7.83 12.34 -24.71
CA GLU A 8 8.61 13.54 -24.98
C GLU A 8 8.62 13.84 -26.50
N PRO A 9 8.66 15.12 -26.90
CA PRO A 9 8.76 15.50 -28.31
C PRO A 9 9.98 14.81 -28.97
N GLY A 10 9.73 13.98 -29.98
CA GLY A 10 10.76 13.25 -30.71
C GLY A 10 11.01 11.81 -30.26
N LEU A 11 10.34 11.33 -29.20
CA LEU A 11 10.39 9.93 -28.77
C LEU A 11 9.02 9.28 -29.04
N SER A 12 8.90 8.51 -30.13
CA SER A 12 7.74 7.66 -30.34
C SER A 12 7.80 6.49 -29.35
N ALA A 13 6.74 6.27 -28.56
CA ALA A 13 6.67 5.12 -27.68
C ALA A 13 6.80 3.82 -28.50
N VAL A 14 7.70 2.93 -28.08
CA VAL A 14 7.93 1.65 -28.78
C VAL A 14 6.61 0.88 -28.84
N PRO A 15 6.10 0.50 -30.03
CA PRO A 15 4.73 -0.04 -30.21
C PRO A 15 4.41 -1.29 -29.37
N HIS A 16 5.43 -2.00 -28.91
CA HIS A 16 5.31 -3.25 -28.16
C HIS A 16 5.48 -3.07 -26.65
N GLU A 17 5.83 -1.87 -26.18
CA GLU A 17 5.99 -1.60 -24.77
C GLU A 17 4.68 -1.06 -24.19
N HIS A 18 3.80 -1.99 -23.81
CA HIS A 18 2.61 -1.65 -23.03
C HIS A 18 3.05 -1.10 -21.68
N ARG A 19 3.08 0.23 -21.53
CA ARG A 19 3.23 0.90 -20.23
C ARG A 19 2.03 0.50 -19.36
N ARG A 20 2.25 -0.46 -18.46
CA ARG A 20 1.26 -0.88 -17.47
C ARG A 20 1.33 0.09 -16.29
N ALA A 21 0.19 0.70 -15.98
CA ALA A 21 0.05 1.55 -14.82
C ALA A 21 -1.01 0.96 -13.90
N VAL A 22 -0.79 1.09 -12.59
CA VAL A 22 -1.78 0.77 -11.57
C VAL A 22 -1.98 1.99 -10.68
N GLY A 23 -3.20 2.20 -10.23
CA GLY A 23 -3.50 3.10 -9.12
C GLY A 23 -3.37 2.33 -7.82
N ILE A 24 -2.64 2.89 -6.86
CA ILE A 24 -2.52 2.33 -5.52
C ILE A 24 -3.11 3.34 -4.55
N ASP A 25 -4.20 2.97 -3.88
CA ASP A 25 -4.61 3.67 -2.67
C ASP A 25 -3.90 3.04 -1.48
N LEU A 26 -2.87 3.72 -0.99
CA LEU A 26 -2.12 3.32 0.19
C LEU A 26 -2.79 3.94 1.42
N GLY A 27 -3.86 3.35 1.94
CA GLY A 27 -4.62 3.90 3.07
C GLY A 27 -4.01 3.59 4.44
N THR A 28 -4.52 4.24 5.50
CA THR A 28 -4.04 4.04 6.88
C THR A 28 -4.35 2.66 7.43
N THR A 29 -5.55 2.15 7.14
CA THR A 29 -6.05 0.86 7.67
C THR A 29 -6.07 -0.22 6.60
N ASN A 30 -6.49 0.12 5.39
CA ASN A 30 -6.53 -0.78 4.24
C ASN A 30 -5.92 -0.08 3.04
N SER A 31 -5.39 -0.87 2.12
CA SER A 31 -4.91 -0.45 0.82
C SER A 31 -5.60 -1.26 -0.27
N LEU A 32 -5.58 -0.74 -1.49
CA LEU A 32 -6.07 -1.46 -2.67
C LEU A 32 -5.25 -1.07 -3.90
N VAL A 33 -5.29 -1.94 -4.91
CA VAL A 33 -4.69 -1.68 -6.22
C VAL A 33 -5.77 -1.77 -7.28
N ALA A 34 -5.76 -0.85 -8.24
CA ALA A 34 -6.67 -0.82 -9.36
C ALA A 34 -5.94 -0.53 -10.67
N THR A 35 -6.56 -0.85 -11.79
CA THR A 35 -6.05 -0.52 -13.13
C THR A 35 -7.21 -0.15 -14.04
N VAL A 36 -6.92 0.48 -15.17
CA VAL A 36 -7.90 0.67 -16.24
C VAL A 36 -7.73 -0.43 -17.28
N ARG A 37 -8.74 -1.27 -17.49
CA ARG A 37 -8.80 -2.25 -18.59
C ARG A 37 -9.98 -1.94 -19.49
N SER A 38 -9.73 -1.88 -20.80
CA SER A 38 -10.76 -1.64 -21.82
C SER A 38 -11.62 -0.38 -21.56
N GLY A 39 -11.05 0.64 -20.91
CA GLY A 39 -11.75 1.88 -20.57
C GLY A 39 -12.49 1.88 -19.23
N TYR A 40 -12.46 0.79 -18.48
CA TYR A 40 -13.11 0.68 -17.17
C TYR A 40 -12.07 0.51 -16.06
N ALA A 41 -12.28 1.17 -14.93
CA ALA A 41 -11.50 0.96 -13.73
C ALA A 41 -11.92 -0.36 -13.07
N GLU A 42 -10.95 -1.20 -12.74
CA GLU A 42 -11.15 -2.45 -12.01
C GLU A 42 -10.16 -2.55 -10.85
N CYS A 43 -10.64 -3.02 -9.70
CA CYS A 43 -9.77 -3.38 -8.58
C CYS A 43 -9.14 -4.75 -8.83
N LEU A 44 -7.87 -4.89 -8.49
CA LEU A 44 -7.13 -6.14 -8.58
C LEU A 44 -7.29 -6.91 -7.27
N GLY A 45 -7.86 -8.11 -7.35
CA GLY A 45 -7.91 -9.02 -6.22
C GLY A 45 -6.58 -9.73 -6.01
N ASP A 46 -6.30 -10.11 -4.76
CA ASP A 46 -5.23 -11.05 -4.44
C ASP A 46 -5.56 -12.50 -4.88
N GLU A 47 -4.70 -13.45 -4.54
CA GLU A 47 -4.87 -14.87 -4.85
C GLU A 47 -6.15 -15.50 -4.28
N GLN A 48 -6.76 -14.86 -3.27
CA GLN A 48 -8.02 -15.28 -2.66
C GLN A 48 -9.22 -14.43 -3.14
N GLY A 49 -9.00 -13.55 -4.13
CA GLY A 49 -10.03 -12.65 -4.68
C GLY A 49 -10.35 -11.45 -3.79
N ARG A 50 -9.58 -11.18 -2.74
CA ARG A 50 -9.80 -10.01 -1.87
C ARG A 50 -9.25 -8.77 -2.55
N ILE A 51 -10.09 -7.76 -2.71
CA ILE A 51 -9.72 -6.48 -3.36
C ILE A 51 -9.13 -5.45 -2.40
N THR A 52 -9.22 -5.67 -1.10
CA THR A 52 -8.62 -4.83 -0.05
C THR A 52 -7.61 -5.63 0.76
N LEU A 53 -6.52 -4.97 1.11
CA LEU A 53 -5.44 -5.54 1.91
C LEU A 53 -5.25 -4.68 3.17
N PRO A 54 -5.22 -5.25 4.39
CA PRO A 54 -4.87 -4.49 5.58
C PRO A 54 -3.49 -3.82 5.44
N SER A 55 -3.38 -2.55 5.83
CA SER A 55 -2.13 -1.79 5.82
C SER A 55 -1.29 -2.14 7.06
N VAL A 56 -0.85 -3.40 7.12
CA VAL A 56 -0.12 -3.98 8.25
C VAL A 56 1.07 -4.77 7.73
N VAL A 57 2.22 -4.60 8.36
CA VAL A 57 3.44 -5.36 8.06
C VAL A 57 3.99 -5.91 9.37
N ARG A 58 4.44 -7.16 9.35
CA ARG A 58 5.14 -7.79 10.45
C ARG A 58 6.53 -8.24 10.00
N TYR A 59 7.52 -7.90 10.81
CA TYR A 59 8.92 -8.30 10.58
C TYR A 59 9.30 -9.42 11.54
N GLN A 60 10.06 -10.40 11.05
CA GLN A 60 10.68 -11.42 11.88
C GLN A 60 12.16 -11.48 11.51
N GLN A 61 12.98 -11.94 12.44
CA GLN A 61 14.40 -12.12 12.18
C GLN A 61 14.60 -13.12 11.03
N ASP A 62 15.41 -12.73 10.04
CA ASP A 62 15.81 -13.56 8.90
C ASP A 62 14.67 -14.11 8.01
N SER A 63 13.46 -13.52 8.08
CA SER A 63 12.31 -13.88 7.25
C SER A 63 11.89 -12.74 6.31
N VAL A 64 11.21 -13.09 5.21
CA VAL A 64 10.50 -12.10 4.38
C VAL A 64 9.38 -11.48 5.22
N PRO A 65 9.12 -10.16 5.12
CA PRO A 65 8.05 -9.53 5.87
C PRO A 65 6.68 -10.14 5.54
N GLU A 66 5.90 -10.43 6.58
CA GLU A 66 4.49 -10.77 6.45
C GLU A 66 3.71 -9.47 6.21
N VAL A 67 2.77 -9.46 5.26
CA VAL A 67 2.00 -8.26 4.89
C VAL A 67 0.51 -8.57 4.86
N GLY A 68 -0.32 -7.60 5.22
CA GLY A 68 -1.76 -7.70 5.05
C GLY A 68 -2.44 -8.53 6.13
N THR A 69 -3.30 -9.45 5.72
CA THR A 69 -4.14 -10.22 6.63
C THR A 69 -3.33 -11.08 7.61
N ASP A 70 -2.23 -11.68 7.18
CA ASP A 70 -1.44 -12.56 8.06
C ASP A 70 -0.66 -11.76 9.11
N ALA A 71 -0.09 -10.62 8.71
CA ALA A 71 0.50 -9.67 9.65
C ALA A 71 -0.56 -9.16 10.66
N LEU A 72 -1.77 -8.85 10.21
CA LEU A 72 -2.86 -8.40 11.09
C LEU A 72 -3.25 -9.47 12.12
N LYS A 73 -3.29 -10.76 11.74
CA LYS A 73 -3.56 -11.86 12.70
C LYS A 73 -2.51 -11.91 13.80
N ALA A 74 -1.25 -11.63 13.46
CA ALA A 74 -0.14 -11.63 14.40
C ALA A 74 -0.13 -10.41 15.34
N GLN A 75 -0.91 -9.36 15.08
CA GLN A 75 -0.89 -8.12 15.86
C GLN A 75 -1.08 -8.32 17.38
N ARG A 76 -1.89 -9.29 17.81
CA ARG A 76 -2.07 -9.60 19.24
C ARG A 76 -1.02 -10.56 19.79
N ILE A 77 -0.37 -11.34 18.93
CA ILE A 77 0.56 -12.40 19.32
C ILE A 77 1.99 -11.83 19.39
N ASP A 78 2.32 -10.95 18.46
CA ASP A 78 3.64 -10.35 18.28
C ASP A 78 3.53 -8.84 17.99
N PRO A 79 3.00 -8.06 18.95
CA PRO A 79 2.68 -6.65 18.75
C PRO A 79 3.92 -5.79 18.49
N ALA A 80 5.04 -6.09 19.15
CA ALA A 80 6.27 -5.31 19.03
C ALA A 80 6.86 -5.33 17.61
N ASN A 81 6.61 -6.40 16.86
CA ASN A 81 7.10 -6.56 15.50
C ASN A 81 6.02 -6.36 14.42
N THR A 82 4.78 -6.03 14.82
CA THR A 82 3.64 -5.84 13.91
C THR A 82 3.23 -4.38 13.83
N ILE A 83 3.48 -3.75 12.70
CA ILE A 83 3.28 -2.32 12.47
C ILE A 83 1.97 -2.08 11.72
N SER A 84 1.14 -1.17 12.25
CA SER A 84 -0.09 -0.70 11.62
C SER A 84 -0.20 0.82 11.78
N SER A 85 -1.15 1.46 11.08
CA SER A 85 -1.36 2.92 11.14
C SER A 85 -0.16 3.79 10.75
N ALA A 86 0.85 3.22 10.07
CA ALA A 86 2.09 3.92 9.71
C ALA A 86 1.85 5.22 8.91
N LYS A 87 0.78 5.27 8.10
CA LYS A 87 0.38 6.46 7.33
C LYS A 87 0.06 7.67 8.22
N ARG A 88 -0.25 7.50 9.51
CA ARG A 88 -0.44 8.65 10.43
C ARG A 88 0.88 9.32 10.79
N LEU A 89 1.99 8.57 10.73
CA LEU A 89 3.33 9.00 11.14
C LEU A 89 4.17 9.50 9.95
N ILE A 90 3.82 9.10 8.72
CA ILE A 90 4.57 9.49 7.53
C ILE A 90 4.63 11.03 7.39
N GLY A 91 5.82 11.55 7.10
CA GLY A 91 6.04 12.99 6.93
C GLY A 91 6.05 13.82 8.23
N ARG A 92 5.99 13.19 9.41
CA ARG A 92 6.08 13.87 10.71
C ARG A 92 7.47 13.76 11.33
N ALA A 93 7.85 14.77 12.11
CA ALA A 93 9.05 14.71 12.93
C ALA A 93 8.79 13.94 14.23
N LEU A 94 9.85 13.49 14.89
CA LEU A 94 9.74 12.76 16.15
C LEU A 94 9.15 13.64 17.27
N GLU A 95 9.44 14.94 17.27
CA GLU A 95 8.88 15.89 18.21
C GLU A 95 7.35 16.01 18.07
N ASP A 96 6.83 15.97 16.85
CA ASP A 96 5.38 16.05 16.57
C ASP A 96 4.63 14.85 17.15
N ILE A 97 5.28 13.68 17.18
CA ILE A 97 4.71 12.45 17.72
C ILE A 97 4.72 12.48 19.25
N LYS A 98 5.79 12.99 19.87
CA LYS A 98 5.94 13.06 21.34
C LYS A 98 5.00 14.06 21.99
N ASN A 99 4.69 15.15 21.30
CA ASN A 99 3.91 16.27 21.84
C ASN A 99 2.40 16.11 21.68
N GLN A 100 1.92 15.10 20.94
CA GLN A 100 0.49 14.87 20.70
C GLN A 100 -0.02 13.62 21.42
N SER A 101 -1.30 13.65 21.79
CA SER A 101 -2.09 12.50 22.27
C SER A 101 -2.25 11.40 21.21
N GLU A 102 -1.57 11.47 20.06
CA GLU A 102 -1.65 10.53 18.94
C GLU A 102 -1.06 9.16 19.25
N THR A 103 -0.18 9.05 20.27
CA THR A 103 0.17 7.74 20.86
C THR A 103 -1.05 6.99 21.37
N ARG A 104 -2.16 7.67 21.69
CA ARG A 104 -3.45 7.02 22.02
C ARG A 104 -4.09 6.28 20.84
N TYR A 105 -3.76 6.63 19.60
CA TYR A 105 -4.32 6.02 18.40
C TYR A 105 -3.40 4.97 17.75
N LEU A 106 -2.19 4.81 18.29
CA LEU A 106 -1.33 3.67 17.98
C LEU A 106 -1.79 2.49 18.84
N PRO A 107 -1.92 1.28 18.28
CA PRO A 107 -2.41 0.12 19.01
C PRO A 107 -1.39 -0.49 19.99
N TYR A 108 -0.29 0.21 20.26
CA TYR A 108 0.80 -0.18 21.14
C TYR A 108 1.36 1.03 21.91
#